data_AF-A0A371WY07-F1
#
_entry.id   AF-A0A371WY07-F1
#
_cell.length_a   1.000
_cell.length_b   1.000
_cell.length_c   1.000
_cell.angle_alpha   90.00
_cell.angle_beta   90.00
_cell.angle_gamma   90.00
#
_symmetry.space_group_name_H-M   'P 1'
#
loop_
_entity.id
_entity.type
_entity.pdbx_description
1 polymer ?
#
loop_
_entity_poly.entity_id
_entity_poly.type
_entity_poly.pdbx_seq_one_letter_code
_entity_poly.pdbx_strand_id
1 'polypeptide(L)'
;MPRLSIDVTPEEHRKLKAIAALSGNSLKDYVLKRALGEAPGMDAMSEDEAVATLLEFLKPRIEQAQRGELSTKSMGDIRREAREEAGLQP
;
A
#
# COMPACT_ATOMS: atom_id res chain seq x y z
N MET A 1 13.93 9.36 19.43
CA MET A 1 12.72 9.73 18.65
C MET A 1 13.15 10.49 17.41
N PRO A 2 12.81 10.02 16.20
CA PRO A 2 13.11 10.73 14.96
C PRO A 2 12.39 12.09 14.93
N ARG A 3 13.07 13.13 14.43
CA ARG A 3 12.52 14.49 14.28
C ARG A 3 12.59 14.89 12.82
N LEU A 4 11.50 15.42 12.28
CA LEU A 4 11.42 15.97 10.93
C LEU A 4 11.30 17.49 11.03
N SER A 5 12.22 18.22 10.41
CA SER A 5 12.16 19.68 10.28
C SER A 5 11.66 20.04 8.89
N ILE A 6 10.65 20.91 8.80
CA ILE A 6 10.03 21.34 7.54
C ILE A 6 10.01 22.86 7.55
N ASP A 7 10.59 23.46 6.52
CA ASP A 7 10.50 24.92 6.31
C ASP A 7 9.19 25.24 5.61
N VAL A 8 8.40 26.12 6.23
CA VAL A 8 7.13 26.62 5.70
C VAL A 8 7.06 28.12 5.91
N THR A 9 6.45 28.83 4.97
CA THR A 9 6.17 30.25 5.17
C THR A 9 5.11 30.45 6.28
N PRO A 10 5.06 31.62 6.94
CA PRO A 10 4.07 31.90 7.96
C PRO A 10 2.62 31.78 7.47
N GLU A 11 2.37 32.09 6.20
CA GLU A 11 1.04 31.95 5.58
C GLU A 11 0.66 30.49 5.36
N GLU A 12 1.58 29.67 4.85
CA GLU A 12 1.37 28.23 4.65
C GLU A 12 1.10 27.53 5.98
N HIS A 13 1.88 27.84 7.02
CA HIS A 13 1.65 27.31 8.36
C HIS A 13 0.24 27.64 8.89
N ARG A 14 -0.24 28.88 8.63
CA ARG A 14 -1.57 29.31 9.05
C ARG A 14 -2.68 28.55 8.32
N LYS A 15 -2.52 28.36 7.01
CA LYS A 15 -3.45 27.54 6.19
C LYS A 15 -3.45 26.09 6.67
N LEU A 16 -2.28 25.49 6.88
CA LEU A 16 -2.15 24.11 7.35
C LEU A 16 -2.80 23.91 8.73
N LYS A 17 -2.60 24.85 9.65
CA LYS A 17 -3.20 24.81 10.98
C LYS A 17 -4.72 24.91 10.94
N ALA A 18 -5.26 25.76 10.08
CA ALA A 18 -6.70 25.87 9.89
C ALA A 18 -7.30 24.57 9.36
N ILE A 19 -6.66 23.97 8.35
CA ILE A 19 -7.14 22.71 7.77
C ILE A 19 -7.05 21.57 8.79
N ALA A 20 -5.95 21.45 9.54
CA ALA A 20 -5.80 20.44 10.60
C ALA A 20 -6.89 20.54 11.66
N ALA A 21 -7.22 21.78 12.09
CA ALA A 21 -8.27 22.04 13.05
C ALA A 21 -9.67 21.68 12.51
N LEU A 22 -9.95 21.99 11.23
CA LEU A 22 -11.20 21.58 10.57
C LEU A 22 -11.33 20.05 10.46
N SER A 23 -10.22 19.35 10.27
CA SER A 23 -10.17 17.89 10.28
C SER A 23 -10.16 17.28 11.69
N GLY A 24 -10.21 18.09 12.76
CA GLY A 24 -10.16 17.61 14.16
C GLY A 24 -8.84 16.97 14.57
N ASN A 25 -7.77 17.15 13.79
CA ASN A 25 -6.46 16.57 14.06
C ASN A 25 -5.50 17.64 14.60
N SER A 26 -4.50 17.22 15.38
CA SER A 26 -3.39 18.13 15.70
C SER A 26 -2.62 18.45 14.41
N LEU A 27 -1.99 19.63 14.33
CA LEU A 27 -1.19 20.01 13.16
C LEU A 27 -0.09 18.97 12.87
N LYS A 28 0.52 18.40 13.91
CA LYS A 28 1.52 17.35 13.78
C LYS A 28 0.94 16.11 13.10
N ASP A 29 -0.21 15.62 13.57
CA ASP A 29 -0.83 14.40 13.06
C ASP A 29 -1.33 14.61 11.63
N TYR A 30 -1.89 15.78 11.35
CA TYR A 30 -2.34 16.16 10.01
C TYR A 30 -1.19 16.20 9.00
N VAL A 31 -0.06 16.83 9.38
CA VAL A 31 1.15 16.89 8.53
C VAL A 31 1.72 15.50 8.29
N LEU A 32 1.84 14.67 9.34
CA LEU A 32 2.37 13.32 9.23
C LEU A 32 1.52 12.45 8.30
N LYS A 33 0.19 12.43 8.50
CA LYS A 33 -0.75 11.70 7.64
C LYS A 33 -0.70 12.17 6.18
N ARG A 34 -0.57 13.48 5.95
CA ARG A 34 -0.56 14.06 4.61
C ARG A 34 0.77 13.86 3.88
N ALA A 35 1.90 13.99 4.58
CA ALA A 35 3.25 13.92 4.00
C ALA A 35 3.73 12.49 3.80
N LEU A 36 3.32 11.56 4.67
CA LEU A 36 3.66 10.14 4.59
C LEU A 36 2.55 9.30 3.93
N GLY A 37 1.41 9.92 3.62
CA GLY A 37 0.22 9.27 3.07
C GLY A 37 -0.57 8.46 4.10
N GLU A 38 -1.81 8.10 3.76
CA GLU A 38 -2.46 6.90 4.31
C GLU A 38 -1.84 5.68 3.63
N ALA A 39 -0.53 5.47 3.82
CA ALA A 39 -0.09 4.09 3.77
C ALA A 39 -0.86 3.41 4.91
N PRO A 40 -1.65 2.34 4.68
CA PRO A 40 -2.00 1.48 5.80
C PRO A 40 -0.65 1.14 6.41
N GLY A 41 -0.43 1.58 7.65
CA GLY A 41 0.82 1.32 8.31
C GLY A 41 1.07 -0.17 8.15
N MET A 42 2.18 -0.54 7.52
CA MET A 42 2.73 -1.88 7.70
C MET A 42 2.99 -2.13 9.21
N ASP A 43 2.90 -1.08 10.04
CA ASP A 43 2.88 -1.05 11.50
C ASP A 43 1.48 -1.26 12.14
N ALA A 44 0.39 -1.33 11.35
CA ALA A 44 -0.98 -1.47 11.87
C ALA A 44 -1.49 -2.91 11.86
N MET A 45 -0.83 -3.81 11.13
CA MET A 45 -1.08 -5.25 11.23
C MET A 45 0.05 -5.87 12.04
N SER A 46 -0.30 -6.63 13.07
CA SER A 46 0.67 -7.53 13.69
C SER A 46 1.22 -8.51 12.65
N GLU A 47 2.43 -9.02 12.85
CA GLU A 47 3.00 -10.06 11.97
C GLU A 47 2.04 -11.24 11.81
N ASP A 48 1.34 -11.62 12.89
CA ASP A 48 0.33 -12.67 12.89
C ASP A 48 -0.87 -12.35 11.98
N GLU A 49 -1.37 -11.11 11.99
CA GLU A 49 -2.46 -10.67 11.11
C GLU A 49 -2.03 -10.62 9.64
N ALA A 50 -0.79 -10.21 9.37
CA ALA A 50 -0.23 -10.20 8.03
C ALA A 50 -0.09 -11.63 7.49
N VAL A 51 0.39 -12.56 8.32
CA VAL A 51 0.48 -13.99 7.98
C VAL A 51 -0.90 -14.60 7.78
N ALA A 52 -1.87 -14.31 8.64
CA ALA A 52 -3.25 -14.79 8.50
C ALA A 52 -3.88 -14.32 7.18
N THR A 53 -3.70 -13.04 6.84
CA THR A 53 -4.21 -12.47 5.58
C THR A 53 -3.56 -13.11 4.36
N LEU A 54 -2.25 -13.36 4.41
CA LEU A 54 -1.53 -14.07 3.37
C LEU A 54 -2.04 -15.51 3.20
N LEU A 55 -2.30 -16.22 4.31
CA LEU A 55 -2.83 -17.58 4.28
C LEU A 55 -4.24 -17.62 3.68
N GLU A 56 -5.12 -16.69 4.04
CA GLU A 56 -6.46 -16.58 3.43
C GLU A 56 -6.38 -16.30 1.93
N PHE A 57 -5.50 -15.38 1.52
CA PHE A 57 -5.28 -15.07 0.11
C PHE A 57 -4.76 -16.28 -0.69
N LEU A 58 -3.87 -17.09 -0.10
CA LEU A 58 -3.27 -18.24 -0.77
C LEU A 58 -4.14 -19.51 -0.74
N LYS A 59 -5.10 -19.60 0.18
CA LYS A 59 -5.94 -20.81 0.38
C LYS A 59 -6.60 -21.31 -0.91
N PRO A 60 -7.25 -20.49 -1.74
CA PRO A 60 -7.85 -20.96 -3.00
C PRO A 60 -6.82 -21.56 -3.96
N ARG A 61 -5.62 -20.97 -4.02
CA ARG A 61 -4.53 -21.43 -4.90
C ARG A 61 -3.92 -22.75 -4.41
N ILE A 62 -3.85 -22.95 -3.10
CA ILE A 62 -3.43 -24.22 -2.50
C ILE A 62 -4.44 -25.32 -2.83
N GLU A 63 -5.74 -25.05 -2.66
CA GLU A 63 -6.81 -25.99 -3.01
C GLU A 63 -6.79 -26.33 -4.50
N GLN A 64 -6.57 -25.32 -5.37
CA GLN A 64 -6.40 -25.51 -6.82
C GLN A 64 -5.21 -26.43 -7.14
N ALA A 65 -4.06 -26.20 -6.51
CA ALA A 65 -2.88 -27.04 -6.68
C ALA A 65 -3.10 -28.48 -6.19
N GLN A 66 -3.81 -28.67 -5.07
CA GLN A 66 -4.17 -30.01 -4.56
C GLN A 66 -5.10 -30.76 -5.50
N ARG A 67 -5.97 -30.07 -6.25
CA ARG A 67 -6.79 -30.65 -7.31
C ARG A 67 -6.02 -30.92 -8.61
N GLY A 68 -4.74 -30.54 -8.69
CA GLY A 68 -3.91 -30.70 -9.88
C GLY A 68 -4.20 -29.67 -10.98
N GLU A 69 -4.92 -28.59 -10.66
CA GLU A 69 -5.25 -27.51 -11.59
C GLU A 69 -4.04 -26.56 -11.76
N LEU A 70 -2.96 -27.07 -12.34
CA LEU A 70 -1.75 -26.31 -12.63
C LEU A 70 -1.85 -25.60 -13.99
N SER A 71 -1.19 -24.45 -14.10
CA SER A 71 -1.03 -23.77 -15.39
C SER A 71 -0.20 -24.65 -16.33
N THR A 72 -0.72 -24.88 -17.54
CA THR A 72 0.01 -25.55 -18.62
C THR A 72 0.87 -24.60 -19.44
N LYS A 73 0.82 -23.29 -19.15
CA LYS A 73 1.55 -22.25 -19.88
C LYS A 73 3.05 -22.37 -19.61
N SER A 74 3.84 -22.22 -20.67
CA SER A 74 5.28 -22.07 -20.51
C SER A 74 5.63 -20.69 -19.96
N MET A 75 6.85 -20.54 -19.44
CA MET A 75 7.37 -19.22 -19.04
C MET A 75 7.34 -18.19 -20.19
N GLY A 76 7.52 -18.65 -21.44
CA GLY A 76 7.44 -17.79 -22.62
C GLY A 76 6.03 -17.27 -22.86
N ASP A 77 5.01 -18.11 -22.66
CA ASP A 77 3.60 -17.74 -22.80
C ASP A 77 3.17 -16.77 -21.71
N ILE A 78 3.57 -17.04 -20.46
CA ILE A 78 3.30 -16.16 -19.31
C ILE A 78 3.88 -14.76 -19.55
N ARG A 79 5.13 -14.69 -20.03
CA ARG A 79 5.79 -13.41 -20.31
C ARG A 79 5.11 -12.64 -21.45
N ARG A 80 4.65 -13.34 -22.48
CA ARG A 80 3.96 -12.73 -23.63
C ARG A 80 2.62 -12.15 -23.19
N GLU A 81 1.81 -12.93 -22.50
CA GLU A 81 0.51 -12.51 -21.96
C GLU A 81 0.63 -11.32 -21.02
N ALA A 82 1.57 -11.36 -20.06
CA ALA A 82 1.79 -10.24 -19.13
C ALA A 82 2.18 -8.93 -19.86
N ARG A 83 2.90 -9.03 -20.98
CA ARG A 83 3.23 -7.88 -21.83
C ARG A 83 2.03 -7.36 -22.60
N GLU A 84 1.21 -8.26 -23.14
CA GLU A 84 -0.04 -7.91 -23.83
C GLU A 84 -1.02 -7.21 -22.87
N GLU A 85 -1.20 -7.73 -21.65
CA GLU A 85 -2.02 -7.12 -20.60
C GLU A 85 -1.50 -5.75 -20.17
N ALA A 86 -0.19 -5.58 -20.13
CA ALA A 86 0.45 -4.29 -19.84
C ALA A 86 0.41 -3.29 -21.02
N GLY A 87 -0.17 -3.66 -22.17
CA GLY A 87 -0.21 -2.82 -23.38
C GLY A 87 1.15 -2.66 -24.06
N LEU A 88 2.10 -3.53 -23.73
CA LEU A 88 3.47 -3.57 -24.25
C LEU A 88 3.57 -4.67 -25.31
N GLN A 89 2.87 -4.53 -26.44
CA GLN A 89 3.14 -5.39 -27.59
C GLN A 89 4.45 -4.94 -28.28
N PRO A 90 5.19 -5.86 -28.93
CA PRO A 90 6.60 -5.64 -29.33
C PRO A 90 6.86 -4.37 -30.14
#